data_AF-A0A7X7D3D4-F1
#
_entry.id   AF-A0A7X7D3D4-F1
#
_cell.length_a   1.000
_cell.length_b   1.000
_cell.length_c   1.000
_cell.angle_alpha   90.00
_cell.angle_beta   90.00
_cell.angle_gamma   90.00
#
_symmetry.space_group_name_H-M   'P 1'
#
loop_
_entity.id
_entity.type
_entity.pdbx_description
1 polymer ?
#
loop_
_entity_poly.entity_id
_entity_poly.type
_entity_poly.pdbx_seq_one_letter_code
_entity_poly.pdbx_strand_id
1 'polypeptide(L)'
;MSLASRPLAGFVLALVLVTGIAAPAASQAQPDATEPLVQAADESEIYAPFATAAEFVEQQYLDILRRTPSQAEIDYQVGLLEDGRVPTDLIDEFVESAEANSNIKAVVRLYRAYYLRNPDFRGLSHWIQRRQQGITLNAISTEFARSPEFAVRYGVLSDEAFVDFVYERVMKREPDTAGRAYWLGRLTTDIHRGQFMTFFSESAEYVKLTSYQSSAVTLFTGMFQASMKEGPFSSLVSSLSSGRTTIAETAADYLDDRDYLRRFED
;
A
#
# COMPACT_ATOMS: atom_id res chain seq x y z
N MET A 1 -12.75 36.11 -18.24
CA MET A 1 -11.57 35.24 -18.43
C MET A 1 -11.92 33.90 -17.83
N SER A 2 -12.07 32.90 -18.70
CA SER A 2 -12.50 31.53 -18.40
C SER A 2 -11.30 30.72 -17.92
N LEU A 3 -11.44 29.99 -16.81
CA LEU A 3 -10.58 28.86 -16.46
C LEU A 3 -11.50 27.65 -16.27
N ALA A 4 -11.32 26.70 -17.17
CA ALA A 4 -12.11 25.50 -17.30
C ALA A 4 -11.81 24.50 -16.16
N SER A 5 -12.87 24.04 -15.52
CA SER A 5 -12.92 22.85 -14.68
C SER A 5 -12.83 21.59 -15.54
N ARG A 6 -11.86 20.71 -15.27
CA ARG A 6 -11.79 19.36 -15.86
C ARG A 6 -12.57 18.39 -14.95
N PRO A 7 -13.48 17.54 -15.47
CA PRO A 7 -14.19 16.56 -14.65
C PRO A 7 -13.33 15.31 -14.42
N LEU A 8 -13.50 14.72 -13.25
CA LEU A 8 -13.00 13.40 -12.87
C LEU A 8 -13.69 12.33 -13.74
N ALA A 9 -12.92 11.58 -14.52
CA ALA A 9 -13.41 10.39 -15.20
C ALA A 9 -13.55 9.27 -14.16
N GLY A 10 -14.79 8.89 -13.86
CA GLY A 10 -15.10 7.69 -13.11
C GLY A 10 -14.81 6.46 -13.96
N PHE A 11 -13.95 5.57 -13.47
CA PHE A 11 -13.80 4.25 -14.05
C PHE A 11 -14.91 3.33 -13.54
N VAL A 12 -15.75 2.89 -14.46
CA VAL A 12 -16.79 1.90 -14.25
C VAL A 12 -16.12 0.52 -14.21
N LEU A 13 -16.29 -0.19 -13.09
CA LEU A 13 -15.89 -1.58 -12.93
C LEU A 13 -16.81 -2.47 -13.81
N ALA A 14 -16.32 -2.94 -14.95
CA ALA A 14 -17.00 -3.93 -15.76
C ALA A 14 -16.69 -5.33 -15.20
N LEU A 15 -17.64 -5.89 -14.46
CA LEU A 15 -17.66 -7.29 -14.07
C LEU A 15 -17.96 -8.15 -15.31
N VAL A 16 -16.98 -8.84 -15.87
CA VAL A 16 -17.20 -9.85 -16.93
C VAL A 16 -17.15 -11.24 -16.31
N LEU A 17 -18.30 -11.90 -16.30
CA LEU A 17 -18.48 -13.32 -16.01
C LEU A 17 -17.77 -14.16 -17.09
N VAL A 18 -16.76 -14.92 -16.69
CA VAL A 18 -16.05 -15.86 -17.56
C VAL A 18 -16.98 -17.04 -17.88
N THR A 19 -17.41 -17.14 -19.14
CA THR A 19 -17.94 -18.38 -19.71
C THR A 19 -16.98 -18.84 -20.81
N GLY A 20 -16.55 -20.09 -20.70
CA GLY A 20 -15.46 -20.66 -21.49
C GLY A 20 -15.76 -20.75 -22.98
N ILE A 21 -14.74 -20.44 -23.78
CA ILE A 21 -14.72 -20.71 -25.21
C ILE A 21 -13.41 -21.46 -25.49
N ALA A 22 -13.54 -22.64 -26.08
CA ALA A 22 -12.43 -23.51 -26.46
C ALA A 22 -11.62 -22.89 -27.61
N ALA A 23 -10.29 -22.89 -27.48
CA ALA A 23 -9.35 -22.48 -28.52
C ALA A 23 -9.28 -23.52 -29.66
N PRO A 24 -9.13 -23.11 -30.94
CA PRO A 24 -8.87 -24.05 -32.02
C PRO A 24 -7.37 -24.45 -32.04
N ALA A 25 -7.10 -25.68 -32.45
CA ALA A 25 -5.79 -26.29 -32.50
C ALA A 25 -4.82 -25.54 -33.42
N ALA A 26 -3.65 -25.16 -32.89
CA ALA A 26 -2.55 -24.60 -33.66
C ALA A 26 -1.82 -25.69 -34.46
N SER A 27 -1.68 -25.46 -35.77
CA SER A 27 -0.83 -26.24 -36.68
C SER A 27 0.64 -25.98 -36.35
N GLN A 28 1.40 -27.04 -36.12
CA GLN A 28 2.84 -26.95 -35.86
C GLN A 28 3.62 -26.63 -37.13
N ALA A 29 4.44 -25.59 -37.07
CA ALA A 29 5.60 -25.40 -37.92
C ALA A 29 6.77 -24.96 -37.04
N GLN A 30 7.91 -25.63 -37.16
CA GLN A 30 9.17 -25.34 -36.48
C GLN A 30 10.25 -24.99 -37.53
N PRO A 31 11.38 -24.39 -37.14
CA PRO A 31 11.62 -22.95 -37.23
C PRO A 31 12.72 -22.64 -38.27
N ASP A 32 12.69 -21.44 -38.86
CA ASP A 32 13.83 -20.94 -39.63
C ASP A 32 14.71 -20.07 -38.72
N ALA A 33 15.99 -20.41 -38.69
CA ALA A 33 16.97 -19.85 -37.76
C ALA A 33 17.75 -18.74 -38.46
N THR A 34 17.33 -17.48 -38.26
CA THR A 34 18.19 -16.28 -38.29
C THR A 34 17.36 -15.05 -37.93
N GLU A 35 17.32 -14.68 -36.64
CA GLU A 35 16.98 -13.31 -36.23
C GLU A 35 18.02 -12.79 -35.23
N PRO A 36 18.34 -11.48 -35.26
CA PRO A 36 19.61 -10.95 -34.77
C PRO A 36 19.55 -10.54 -33.28
N LEU A 37 20.72 -10.59 -32.65
CA LEU A 37 21.02 -10.26 -31.24
C LEU A 37 20.81 -8.78 -30.84
N VAL A 38 19.82 -8.07 -31.40
CA VAL A 38 19.62 -6.62 -31.21
C VAL A 38 18.45 -6.30 -30.26
N GLN A 39 17.62 -7.27 -29.86
CA GLN A 39 16.39 -6.98 -29.10
C GLN A 39 16.52 -7.12 -27.57
N ALA A 40 17.52 -7.85 -27.07
CA ALA A 40 17.66 -8.12 -25.64
C ALA A 40 18.27 -6.98 -24.81
N ALA A 41 18.94 -6.00 -25.44
CA ALA A 41 19.59 -4.90 -24.73
C ALA A 41 18.66 -3.70 -24.43
N ASP A 42 17.48 -3.66 -25.06
CA ASP A 42 16.52 -2.54 -24.93
C ASP A 42 15.48 -2.82 -23.83
N GLU A 43 15.06 -4.09 -23.67
CA GLU A 43 14.05 -4.49 -22.67
C GLU A 43 14.60 -4.51 -21.23
N SER A 44 15.89 -4.79 -21.04
CA SER A 44 16.49 -4.80 -19.69
C SER A 44 16.60 -3.40 -19.08
N GLU A 45 16.66 -2.34 -19.89
CA GLU A 45 16.66 -0.96 -19.38
C GLU A 45 15.26 -0.57 -18.87
N ILE A 46 14.20 -1.11 -19.48
CA ILE A 46 12.80 -0.83 -19.10
C ILE A 46 12.44 -1.48 -17.76
N TYR A 47 12.97 -2.68 -17.52
CA TYR A 47 12.67 -3.49 -16.34
C TYR A 47 13.82 -3.55 -15.34
N ALA A 48 14.86 -2.72 -15.49
CA ALA A 48 16.01 -2.72 -14.59
C ALA A 48 15.58 -2.67 -13.11
N PRO A 49 16.23 -3.44 -12.21
CA PRO A 49 17.37 -4.33 -12.43
C PRO A 49 17.05 -5.73 -12.99
N PHE A 50 15.81 -5.99 -13.42
CA PHE A 50 15.37 -7.31 -13.86
C PHE A 50 15.59 -7.51 -15.36
N ALA A 51 15.91 -8.75 -15.75
CA ALA A 51 16.17 -9.08 -17.15
C ALA A 51 14.88 -9.26 -17.95
N THR A 52 13.76 -9.56 -17.28
CA THR A 52 12.48 -9.80 -17.94
C THR A 52 11.30 -9.09 -17.26
N ALA A 53 10.23 -8.86 -18.02
CA ALA A 53 8.97 -8.36 -17.49
C ALA A 53 8.39 -9.28 -16.40
N ALA A 54 8.54 -10.60 -16.55
CA ALA A 54 8.05 -11.58 -15.57
C ALA A 54 8.76 -11.43 -14.22
N GLU A 55 10.09 -11.29 -14.23
CA GLU A 55 10.89 -11.03 -13.01
C GLU A 55 10.52 -9.70 -12.36
N PHE A 56 10.34 -8.63 -13.16
CA PHE A 56 9.88 -7.34 -12.67
C PHE A 56 8.51 -7.47 -11.99
N VAL A 57 7.53 -8.07 -12.67
CA VAL A 57 6.17 -8.29 -12.14
C VAL A 57 6.22 -9.08 -10.84
N GLU A 58 6.92 -10.22 -10.82
CA GLU A 58 7.06 -11.04 -9.62
C GLU A 58 7.64 -10.22 -8.46
N GLN A 59 8.69 -9.44 -8.73
CA GLN A 59 9.29 -8.61 -7.70
C GLN A 59 8.34 -7.51 -7.20
N GLN A 60 7.53 -6.90 -8.07
CA GLN A 60 6.56 -5.88 -7.63
C GLN A 60 5.41 -6.46 -6.79
N TYR A 61 5.01 -7.72 -7.03
CA TYR A 61 4.11 -8.43 -6.11
C TYR A 61 4.75 -8.64 -4.74
N LEU A 62 6.04 -9.01 -4.68
CA LEU A 62 6.77 -9.22 -3.43
C LEU A 62 7.02 -7.91 -2.67
N ASP A 63 7.36 -6.84 -3.38
CA ASP A 63 7.67 -5.54 -2.79
C ASP A 63 6.41 -4.83 -2.32
N ILE A 64 5.40 -4.71 -3.19
CA ILE A 64 4.23 -3.89 -2.91
C ILE A 64 3.12 -4.69 -2.24
N LEU A 65 2.79 -5.90 -2.73
CA LEU A 65 1.68 -6.70 -2.21
C LEU A 65 2.09 -7.73 -1.16
N ARG A 66 3.40 -7.92 -0.94
CA ARG A 66 3.99 -8.81 0.08
C ARG A 66 3.53 -10.26 -0.05
N ARG A 67 3.33 -10.74 -1.28
CA ARG A 67 2.96 -12.14 -1.54
C ARG A 67 3.56 -12.63 -2.85
N THR A 68 3.69 -13.94 -2.96
CA THR A 68 4.02 -14.59 -4.22
C THR A 68 2.80 -14.60 -5.14
N PRO A 69 2.91 -14.09 -6.38
CA PRO A 69 1.83 -14.21 -7.36
C PRO A 69 1.73 -15.63 -7.92
N SER A 70 0.56 -15.98 -8.44
CA SER A 70 0.38 -17.16 -9.29
C SER A 70 0.91 -16.91 -10.71
N GLN A 71 1.22 -17.97 -11.46
CA GLN A 71 1.66 -17.83 -12.85
C GLN A 71 0.66 -17.06 -13.71
N ALA A 72 -0.64 -17.30 -13.54
CA ALA A 72 -1.68 -16.58 -14.29
C ALA A 72 -1.72 -15.07 -13.97
N GLU A 73 -1.40 -14.68 -12.74
CA GLU A 73 -1.27 -13.27 -12.38
C GLU A 73 -0.02 -12.64 -13.01
N ILE A 74 1.09 -13.38 -13.10
CA ILE A 74 2.29 -12.94 -13.81
C ILE A 74 1.96 -12.73 -15.29
N ASP A 75 1.42 -13.76 -15.95
CA ASP A 75 1.11 -13.75 -17.38
C ASP A 75 0.16 -12.58 -17.74
N TYR A 76 -0.84 -12.33 -16.89
CA TYR A 76 -1.78 -11.21 -17.08
C TYR A 76 -1.08 -9.85 -17.04
N GLN A 77 -0.21 -9.62 -16.05
CA GLN A 77 0.48 -8.33 -15.93
C GLN A 77 1.55 -8.15 -17.01
N VAL A 78 2.26 -9.22 -17.38
CA VAL A 78 3.22 -9.21 -18.49
C VAL A 78 2.54 -8.83 -19.80
N GLY A 79 1.38 -9.43 -20.11
CA GLY A 79 0.62 -9.05 -21.31
C GLY A 79 0.25 -7.56 -21.35
N LEU A 80 -0.08 -6.95 -20.20
CA LEU A 80 -0.36 -5.51 -20.15
C LEU A 80 0.89 -4.66 -20.38
N LEU A 81 2.05 -5.09 -19.88
CA LEU A 81 3.34 -4.42 -20.12
C LEU A 81 3.73 -4.52 -21.61
N GLU A 82 3.56 -5.69 -22.21
CA GLU A 82 3.79 -5.93 -23.64
C GLU A 82 2.84 -5.10 -24.53
N ASP A 83 1.60 -4.87 -24.08
CA ASP A 83 0.63 -3.98 -24.72
C ASP A 83 0.92 -2.48 -24.50
N GLY A 84 2.04 -2.14 -23.85
CA GLY A 84 2.55 -0.77 -23.73
C GLY A 84 2.20 -0.05 -22.41
N ARG A 85 1.75 -0.78 -21.38
CA ARG A 85 1.65 -0.21 -20.03
C ARG A 85 3.03 0.19 -19.52
N VAL A 86 3.14 1.36 -18.90
CA VAL A 86 4.39 1.80 -18.26
C VAL A 86 4.64 0.97 -16.99
N PRO A 87 5.85 0.42 -16.77
CA PRO A 87 6.15 -0.41 -15.61
C PRO A 87 5.87 0.26 -14.26
N THR A 88 6.12 1.57 -14.14
CA THR A 88 5.87 2.32 -12.90
C THR A 88 4.38 2.58 -12.64
N ASP A 89 3.54 2.57 -13.68
CA ASP A 89 2.07 2.60 -13.50
C ASP A 89 1.58 1.30 -12.85
N LEU A 90 2.22 0.15 -13.12
CA LEU A 90 1.90 -1.10 -12.42
C LEU A 90 2.17 -0.97 -10.91
N ILE A 91 3.28 -0.34 -10.53
CA ILE A 91 3.64 -0.10 -9.12
C ILE A 91 2.61 0.81 -8.46
N ASP A 92 2.21 1.91 -9.12
CA ASP A 92 1.15 2.80 -8.63
C ASP A 92 -0.18 2.05 -8.45
N GLU A 93 -0.61 1.28 -9.47
CA GLU A 93 -1.81 0.45 -9.39
C GLU A 93 -1.76 -0.53 -8.22
N PHE A 94 -0.61 -1.16 -7.95
CA PHE A 94 -0.45 -2.05 -6.80
C PHE A 94 -0.52 -1.29 -5.46
N VAL A 95 0.14 -0.14 -5.33
CA VAL A 95 0.12 0.68 -4.11
C VAL A 95 -1.29 1.20 -3.79
N GLU A 96 -2.06 1.55 -4.82
CA GLU A 96 -3.43 2.07 -4.69
C GLU A 96 -4.51 0.98 -4.76
N SER A 97 -4.13 -0.28 -4.95
CA SER A 97 -5.05 -1.42 -5.03
C SER A 97 -5.86 -1.62 -3.74
N ALA A 98 -7.04 -2.24 -3.89
CA ALA A 98 -7.85 -2.66 -2.75
C ALA A 98 -7.10 -3.67 -1.84
N GLU A 99 -6.27 -4.52 -2.43
CA GLU A 99 -5.47 -5.51 -1.70
C GLU A 99 -4.41 -4.84 -0.82
N ALA A 100 -3.62 -3.91 -1.38
CA ALA A 100 -2.68 -3.12 -0.59
C ALA A 100 -3.41 -2.30 0.47
N ASN A 101 -4.58 -1.73 0.14
CA ASN A 101 -5.36 -0.99 1.12
C ASN A 101 -5.79 -1.85 2.32
N SER A 102 -6.30 -3.06 2.08
CA SER A 102 -6.82 -3.93 3.14
C SER A 102 -5.74 -4.60 3.97
N ASN A 103 -4.62 -4.97 3.33
CA ASN A 103 -3.60 -5.81 3.95
C ASN A 103 -2.42 -5.00 4.50
N ILE A 104 -2.15 -3.82 3.92
CA ILE A 104 -0.92 -3.06 4.17
C ILE A 104 -1.23 -1.67 4.69
N LYS A 105 -1.94 -0.84 3.90
CA LYS A 105 -2.23 0.56 4.27
C LYS A 105 -3.08 0.63 5.54
N ALA A 106 -4.03 -0.29 5.73
CA ALA A 106 -4.79 -0.41 6.98
C ALA A 106 -3.89 -0.65 8.21
N VAL A 107 -2.88 -1.51 8.08
CA VAL A 107 -1.91 -1.76 9.16
C VAL A 107 -1.03 -0.53 9.40
N VAL A 108 -0.59 0.15 8.34
CA VAL A 108 0.17 1.42 8.44
C VAL A 108 -0.66 2.50 9.16
N ARG A 109 -1.92 2.69 8.76
CA ARG A 109 -2.85 3.64 9.41
C ARG A 109 -3.00 3.33 10.88
N LEU A 110 -3.21 2.07 11.23
CA LEU A 110 -3.35 1.63 12.61
C LEU A 110 -2.07 1.90 13.42
N TYR A 111 -0.89 1.58 12.86
CA TYR A 111 0.40 1.86 13.51
C TYR A 111 0.58 3.34 13.81
N ARG A 112 0.28 4.20 12.83
CA ARG A 112 0.39 5.65 12.98
C ARG A 112 -0.66 6.20 13.97
N ALA A 113 -1.86 5.64 13.99
CA ALA A 113 -2.89 6.00 14.96
C ALA A 113 -2.49 5.65 16.40
N TYR A 114 -1.86 4.49 16.62
CA TYR A 114 -1.41 4.09 17.95
C TYR A 114 -0.14 4.81 18.41
N TYR A 115 0.85 4.98 17.53
CA TYR A 115 2.19 5.36 17.97
C TYR A 115 2.63 6.75 17.48
N LEU A 116 1.85 7.41 16.63
CA LEU A 116 2.11 8.74 16.07
C LEU A 116 3.50 8.85 15.40
N ARG A 117 3.95 7.76 14.78
CA ARG A 117 5.23 7.62 14.07
C ARG A 117 5.08 6.62 12.94
N ASN A 118 6.01 6.63 11.99
CA ASN A 118 6.12 5.56 11.01
C ASN A 118 6.37 4.21 11.68
N PRO A 119 5.79 3.13 11.13
CA PRO A 119 6.11 1.79 11.60
C PRO A 119 7.57 1.45 11.30
N ASP A 120 8.18 0.66 12.17
CA ASP A 120 9.44 0.01 11.83
C ASP A 120 9.17 -1.15 10.86
N PHE A 121 10.12 -1.44 9.97
CA PHE A 121 9.94 -2.42 8.91
C PHE A 121 9.63 -3.83 9.43
N ARG A 122 10.32 -4.26 10.49
CA ARG A 122 10.13 -5.61 11.05
C ARG A 122 8.75 -5.77 11.68
N GLY A 123 8.33 -4.80 12.47
CA GLY A 123 7.00 -4.74 13.05
C GLY A 123 5.91 -4.69 11.98
N LEU A 124 6.05 -3.81 10.98
CA LEU A 124 5.11 -3.73 9.87
C LEU A 124 4.97 -5.07 9.13
N SER A 125 6.09 -5.67 8.75
CA SER A 125 6.13 -6.94 8.01
C SER A 125 5.48 -8.07 8.81
N HIS A 126 5.71 -8.13 10.13
CA HIS A 126 5.05 -9.09 11.01
C HIS A 126 3.52 -8.98 10.94
N TRP A 127 2.97 -7.76 11.06
CA TRP A 127 1.53 -7.56 11.07
C TRP A 127 0.88 -7.74 9.70
N ILE A 128 1.55 -7.34 8.62
CA ILE A 128 1.09 -7.60 7.25
C ILE A 128 1.00 -9.11 7.00
N GLN A 129 2.05 -9.87 7.34
CA GLN A 129 2.06 -11.32 7.17
C GLN A 129 0.89 -11.97 7.92
N ARG A 130 0.67 -11.59 9.19
CA ARG A 130 -0.47 -12.11 9.95
C ARG A 130 -1.81 -11.71 9.35
N ARG A 131 -1.91 -10.50 8.80
CA ARG A 131 -3.12 -10.01 8.13
C ARG A 131 -3.44 -10.83 6.89
N GLN A 132 -2.44 -11.13 6.07
CA GLN A 132 -2.58 -12.00 4.90
C GLN A 132 -2.94 -13.45 5.29
N GLN A 133 -2.51 -13.90 6.48
CA GLN A 133 -2.90 -15.20 7.06
C GLN A 133 -4.29 -15.18 7.73
N GLY A 134 -5.03 -14.07 7.62
CA GLY A 134 -6.43 -13.99 8.04
C GLY A 134 -6.70 -13.41 9.43
N ILE A 135 -5.69 -12.90 10.15
CA ILE A 135 -5.97 -12.16 11.38
C ILE A 135 -6.73 -10.87 11.03
N THR A 136 -7.75 -10.52 11.81
CA THR A 136 -8.54 -9.30 11.57
C THR A 136 -7.79 -8.05 12.02
N LEU A 137 -8.14 -6.89 11.43
CA LEU A 137 -7.59 -5.60 11.90
C LEU A 137 -7.89 -5.36 13.37
N ASN A 138 -9.10 -5.71 13.81
CA ASN A 138 -9.53 -5.59 15.21
C ASN A 138 -8.63 -6.38 16.15
N ALA A 139 -8.23 -7.59 15.76
CA ALA A 139 -7.30 -8.39 16.57
C ALA A 139 -5.91 -7.75 16.63
N ILE A 140 -5.36 -7.26 15.51
CA ILE A 140 -4.09 -6.49 15.50
C ILE A 140 -4.20 -5.26 16.41
N SER A 141 -5.29 -4.50 16.29
CA SER A 141 -5.53 -3.31 17.11
C SER A 141 -5.64 -3.65 18.60
N THR A 142 -6.18 -4.82 18.92
CA THR A 142 -6.28 -5.29 20.31
C THR A 142 -4.90 -5.58 20.89
N GLU A 143 -4.02 -6.18 20.10
CA GLU A 143 -2.62 -6.39 20.49
C GLU A 143 -1.88 -5.05 20.67
N PHE A 144 -2.13 -4.05 19.81
CA PHE A 144 -1.53 -2.71 19.97
C PHE A 144 -2.02 -1.99 21.22
N ALA A 145 -3.32 -2.05 21.52
CA ALA A 145 -3.89 -1.46 22.73
C ALA A 145 -3.32 -2.08 24.02
N ARG A 146 -2.87 -3.33 23.96
CA ARG A 146 -2.30 -4.08 25.09
C ARG A 146 -0.77 -4.07 25.09
N SER A 147 -0.14 -3.43 24.11
CA SER A 147 1.31 -3.51 23.96
C SER A 147 2.01 -2.73 25.09
N PRO A 148 3.16 -3.23 25.58
CA PRO A 148 3.99 -2.47 26.51
C PRO A 148 4.41 -1.11 25.94
N GLU A 149 4.60 -1.00 24.62
CA GLU A 149 4.92 0.29 23.97
C GLU A 149 3.80 1.31 24.18
N PHE A 150 2.54 0.90 23.99
CA PHE A 150 1.40 1.79 24.20
C PHE A 150 1.32 2.25 25.66
N ALA A 151 1.46 1.32 26.61
CA ALA A 151 1.44 1.62 28.04
C ALA A 151 2.61 2.53 28.47
N VAL A 152 3.82 2.30 27.96
CA VAL A 152 4.99 3.16 28.24
C VAL A 152 4.82 4.55 27.65
N ARG A 153 4.20 4.65 26.46
CA ARG A 153 4.07 5.91 25.73
C ARG A 153 2.98 6.83 26.29
N TYR A 154 1.86 6.26 26.75
CA TYR A 154 0.69 7.04 27.15
C TYR A 154 0.27 6.83 28.61
N GLY A 155 0.87 5.87 29.31
CA GLY A 155 0.47 5.50 30.66
C GLY A 155 -0.92 4.88 30.73
N VAL A 156 -1.49 4.87 31.93
CA VAL A 156 -2.87 4.44 32.15
C VAL A 156 -3.80 5.62 31.94
N LEU A 157 -4.44 5.69 30.77
CA LEU A 157 -5.49 6.68 30.48
C LEU A 157 -6.85 6.18 30.97
N SER A 158 -7.71 7.07 31.46
CA SER A 158 -9.16 6.79 31.56
C SER A 158 -9.77 6.70 30.15
N ASP A 159 -10.99 6.19 30.02
CA ASP A 159 -11.64 6.13 28.70
C ASP A 159 -11.94 7.54 28.17
N GLU A 160 -12.27 8.50 29.03
CA GLU A 160 -12.40 9.92 28.71
C GLU A 160 -11.12 10.48 28.09
N ALA A 161 -10.00 10.33 28.80
CA ALA A 161 -8.71 10.82 28.34
C ALA A 161 -8.24 10.10 27.07
N PHE A 162 -8.59 8.82 26.91
CA PHE A 162 -8.27 8.05 25.72
C PHE A 162 -9.07 8.53 24.49
N VAL A 163 -10.37 8.77 24.63
CA VAL A 163 -11.21 9.32 23.55
C VAL A 163 -10.68 10.69 23.13
N ASP A 164 -10.46 11.59 24.09
CA ASP A 164 -9.97 12.95 23.81
C ASP A 164 -8.61 12.92 23.10
N PHE A 165 -7.68 12.08 23.59
CA PHE A 165 -6.39 11.87 22.97
C PHE A 165 -6.51 11.43 21.50
N VAL A 166 -7.39 10.49 21.19
CA VAL A 166 -7.54 9.98 19.83
C VAL A 166 -8.09 11.05 18.90
N TYR A 167 -9.10 11.81 19.32
CA TYR A 167 -9.57 12.93 18.52
C TYR A 167 -8.46 13.97 18.27
N GLU A 168 -7.82 14.46 19.31
CA GLU A 168 -6.85 15.55 19.18
C GLU A 168 -5.57 15.13 18.45
N ARG A 169 -5.01 13.97 18.80
CA ARG A 169 -3.68 13.57 18.35
C ARG A 169 -3.72 12.73 17.09
N VAL A 170 -4.76 11.92 16.91
CA VAL A 170 -4.94 11.05 15.74
C VAL A 170 -5.77 11.78 14.68
N MET A 171 -6.99 12.22 15.01
CA MET A 171 -7.89 12.88 14.06
C MET A 171 -7.57 14.35 13.79
N LYS A 172 -6.66 14.95 14.59
CA LYS A 172 -6.25 16.36 14.47
C LYS A 172 -7.40 17.36 14.65
N ARG A 173 -8.38 17.01 15.48
CA ARG A 173 -9.52 17.87 15.83
C ARG A 173 -10.07 17.52 17.19
N GLU A 174 -10.79 18.44 17.82
CA GLU A 174 -11.52 18.13 19.06
C GLU A 174 -12.74 17.23 18.78
N PRO A 175 -13.15 16.39 19.74
CA PRO A 175 -14.44 15.71 19.66
C PRO A 175 -15.57 16.70 19.88
N ASP A 176 -16.64 16.57 19.09
CA ASP A 176 -17.90 17.19 19.47
C ASP A 176 -18.52 16.47 20.68
N THR A 177 -19.37 17.18 21.44
CA THR A 177 -19.95 16.65 22.68
C THR A 177 -20.75 15.36 22.46
N ALA A 178 -21.48 15.23 21.35
CA ALA A 178 -22.30 14.07 21.07
C ALA A 178 -21.45 12.86 20.66
N GLY A 179 -20.47 13.07 19.79
CA GLY A 179 -19.49 12.05 19.38
C GLY A 179 -18.70 11.51 20.57
N ARG A 180 -18.20 12.41 21.44
CA ARG A 180 -17.51 12.00 22.67
C ARG A 180 -18.38 11.11 23.55
N ALA A 181 -19.62 11.55 23.84
CA ALA A 181 -20.55 10.80 24.68
C ALA A 181 -20.92 9.44 24.08
N TYR A 182 -21.11 9.37 22.76
CA TYR A 182 -21.37 8.14 22.04
C TYR A 182 -20.22 7.13 22.25
N TRP A 183 -18.97 7.54 22.03
CA TRP A 183 -17.83 6.63 22.16
C TRP A 183 -17.58 6.17 23.59
N LEU A 184 -17.77 7.04 24.58
CA LEU A 184 -17.67 6.66 25.99
C LEU A 184 -18.75 5.65 26.40
N GLY A 185 -19.98 5.83 25.91
CA GLY A 185 -21.04 4.84 26.07
C GLY A 185 -20.60 3.48 25.53
N ARG A 186 -20.12 3.44 24.29
CA ARG A 186 -19.65 2.20 23.63
C ARG A 186 -18.50 1.53 24.39
N LEU A 187 -17.48 2.29 24.81
CA LEU A 187 -16.34 1.76 25.57
C LEU A 187 -16.74 1.19 26.94
N THR A 188 -17.83 1.70 27.52
CA THR A 188 -18.39 1.18 28.77
C THR A 188 -19.22 -0.08 28.56
N THR A 189 -19.88 -0.23 27.39
CA THR A 189 -20.91 -1.26 27.19
C THR A 189 -20.45 -2.46 26.38
N ASP A 190 -19.87 -2.25 25.20
CA ASP A 190 -19.87 -3.29 24.16
C ASP A 190 -18.61 -3.33 23.29
N ILE A 191 -17.72 -2.33 23.38
CA ILE A 191 -16.45 -2.33 22.65
C ILE A 191 -15.24 -2.11 23.56
N HIS A 192 -14.11 -2.65 23.17
CA HIS A 192 -12.82 -2.37 23.80
C HIS A 192 -11.99 -1.34 23.00
N ARG A 193 -10.93 -0.79 23.60
CA ARG A 193 -10.06 0.23 22.98
C ARG A 193 -9.50 -0.17 21.61
N GLY A 194 -9.21 -1.47 21.41
CA GLY A 194 -8.84 -2.00 20.08
C GLY A 194 -9.91 -1.82 19.00
N GLN A 195 -11.17 -2.14 19.30
CA GLN A 195 -12.28 -1.92 18.37
C GLN A 195 -12.50 -0.42 18.12
N PHE A 196 -12.44 0.40 19.17
CA PHE A 196 -12.51 1.86 19.05
C PHE A 196 -11.45 2.40 18.08
N MET A 197 -10.18 2.03 18.26
CA MET A 197 -9.11 2.47 17.37
C MET A 197 -9.28 1.98 15.94
N THR A 198 -9.80 0.78 15.74
CA THR A 198 -10.12 0.27 14.39
C THR A 198 -11.22 1.10 13.72
N PHE A 199 -12.28 1.48 14.45
CA PHE A 199 -13.32 2.36 13.90
C PHE A 199 -12.75 3.72 13.48
N PHE A 200 -11.84 4.28 14.26
CA PHE A 200 -11.19 5.55 13.92
C PHE A 200 -10.24 5.42 12.74
N SER A 201 -9.34 4.42 12.76
CA SER A 201 -8.32 4.26 11.72
C SER A 201 -8.92 3.96 10.35
N GLU A 202 -10.05 3.25 10.31
CA GLU A 202 -10.75 2.88 9.08
C GLU A 202 -11.95 3.78 8.77
N SER A 203 -12.15 4.85 9.54
CA SER A 203 -13.13 5.87 9.18
C SER A 203 -12.75 6.53 7.85
N ALA A 204 -13.76 6.91 7.06
CA ALA A 204 -13.54 7.61 5.79
C ALA A 204 -12.70 8.91 5.98
N GLU A 205 -12.86 9.57 7.12
CA GLU A 205 -12.09 10.74 7.51
C GLU A 205 -10.60 10.40 7.67
N TYR A 206 -10.26 9.38 8.48
CA TYR A 206 -8.86 9.04 8.74
C TYR A 206 -8.17 8.39 7.54
N VAL A 207 -8.89 7.54 6.79
CA VAL A 207 -8.39 6.97 5.53
C VAL A 207 -8.01 8.10 4.56
N LYS A 208 -8.87 9.12 4.42
CA LYS A 208 -8.57 10.29 3.59
C LYS A 208 -7.39 11.10 4.14
N LEU A 209 -7.37 11.38 5.45
CA LEU A 209 -6.31 12.16 6.10
C LEU A 209 -4.93 11.51 5.92
N THR A 210 -4.88 10.18 5.87
CA THR A 210 -3.64 9.41 5.85
C THR A 210 -3.33 8.77 4.51
N SER A 211 -4.10 9.06 3.44
CA SER A 211 -3.94 8.41 2.13
C SER A 211 -2.50 8.46 1.64
N TYR A 212 -1.96 9.68 1.44
CA TYR A 212 -0.57 9.87 1.00
C TYR A 212 0.48 9.32 1.97
N GLN A 213 0.20 9.36 3.28
CA GLN A 213 1.09 8.80 4.29
C GLN A 213 1.21 7.27 4.14
N SER A 214 0.06 6.61 3.97
CA SER A 214 0.00 5.16 3.82
C SER A 214 0.59 4.69 2.49
N SER A 215 0.38 5.43 1.39
CA SER A 215 1.02 5.13 0.09
C SER A 215 2.54 5.31 0.15
N ALA A 216 3.03 6.42 0.72
CA ALA A 216 4.47 6.66 0.89
C ALA A 216 5.17 5.55 1.70
N VAL A 217 4.58 5.13 2.82
CA VAL A 217 5.13 4.04 3.64
C VAL A 217 5.05 2.70 2.91
N THR A 218 3.94 2.42 2.21
CA THR A 218 3.77 1.17 1.44
C THR A 218 4.85 1.05 0.37
N LEU A 219 5.00 2.09 -0.47
CA LEU A 219 6.02 2.13 -1.52
C LEU A 219 7.43 1.98 -0.95
N PHE A 220 7.82 2.85 -0.01
CA PHE A 220 9.19 2.87 0.51
C PHE A 220 9.55 1.57 1.24
N THR A 221 8.70 1.13 2.17
CA THR A 221 9.00 -0.11 2.91
C THR A 221 8.98 -1.29 1.97
N GLY A 222 8.13 -1.25 0.94
CA GLY A 222 8.05 -2.22 -0.16
C GLY A 222 9.38 -2.43 -0.84
N MET A 223 9.83 -1.36 -1.49
CA MET A 223 11.00 -1.33 -2.34
C MET A 223 12.33 -1.35 -1.57
N PHE A 224 12.43 -0.76 -0.37
CA PHE A 224 13.71 -0.76 0.37
C PHE A 224 13.81 -1.81 1.46
N GLN A 225 12.71 -2.49 1.79
CA GLN A 225 12.63 -3.41 2.93
C GLN A 225 13.21 -2.79 4.23
N ALA A 226 12.97 -1.50 4.43
CA ALA A 226 13.58 -0.69 5.48
C ALA A 226 12.59 0.28 6.11
N SER A 227 12.88 0.73 7.34
CA SER A 227 12.05 1.68 8.07
C SER A 227 12.19 3.08 7.48
N MET A 228 11.06 3.71 7.09
CA MET A 228 11.07 5.07 6.55
C MET A 228 11.26 6.11 7.66
N LYS A 229 12.35 6.89 7.57
CA LYS A 229 12.63 7.97 8.53
C LYS A 229 11.63 9.14 8.35
N GLU A 230 11.32 9.85 9.45
CA GLU A 230 10.29 10.92 9.46
C GLU A 230 10.59 12.10 8.52
N GLY A 231 11.86 12.46 8.32
CA GLY A 231 12.26 13.54 7.41
C GLY A 231 11.91 13.24 5.95
N PRO A 232 12.49 12.19 5.33
CA PRO A 232 12.11 11.75 3.99
C PRO A 232 10.61 11.48 3.83
N PHE A 233 9.98 10.88 4.86
CA PHE A 233 8.53 10.66 4.88
C PHE A 233 7.74 11.96 4.74
N SER A 234 8.06 12.98 5.55
CA SER A 234 7.35 14.26 5.53
C SER A 234 7.53 14.97 4.18
N SER A 235 8.74 14.92 3.61
CA SER A 235 9.04 15.48 2.30
C SER A 235 8.23 14.80 1.19
N LEU A 236 8.19 13.46 1.17
CA LEU A 236 7.45 12.72 0.15
C LEU A 236 5.94 12.94 0.26
N VAL A 237 5.37 12.87 1.46
CA VAL A 237 3.94 13.14 1.69
C VAL A 237 3.56 14.55 1.24
N SER A 238 4.42 15.55 1.49
CA SER A 238 4.22 16.91 0.99
C SER A 238 4.27 16.98 -0.54
N SER A 239 5.20 16.28 -1.19
CA SER A 239 5.30 16.25 -2.66
C SER A 239 4.07 15.59 -3.30
N LEU A 240 3.64 14.44 -2.79
CA LEU A 240 2.46 13.73 -3.27
C LEU A 240 1.18 14.56 -3.09
N SER A 241 0.98 15.15 -1.90
CA SER A 241 -0.22 15.93 -1.61
C SER A 241 -0.31 17.26 -2.38
N SER A 242 0.83 17.82 -2.80
CA SER A 242 0.88 19.03 -3.63
C SER A 242 0.90 18.74 -5.14
N GLY A 243 0.94 17.46 -5.54
CA GLY A 243 1.05 17.07 -6.94
C GLY A 243 2.40 17.40 -7.57
N ARG A 244 3.46 17.57 -6.76
CA ARG A 244 4.84 17.75 -7.25
C ARG A 244 5.47 16.44 -7.73
N THR A 245 4.93 15.32 -7.28
CA THR A 245 5.29 13.99 -7.74
C THR A 245 4.07 13.06 -7.62
N THR A 246 4.10 11.96 -8.33
CA THR A 246 3.17 10.83 -8.24
C THR A 246 3.87 9.61 -7.63
N ILE A 247 3.09 8.56 -7.32
CA ILE A 247 3.66 7.28 -6.88
C ILE A 247 4.48 6.65 -8.01
N ALA A 248 4.01 6.72 -9.26
CA ALA A 248 4.73 6.19 -10.42
C ALA A 248 6.08 6.91 -10.63
N GLU A 249 6.13 8.25 -10.54
CA GLU A 249 7.38 9.01 -10.63
C GLU A 249 8.32 8.70 -9.45
N THR A 250 7.79 8.60 -8.23
CA THR A 250 8.61 8.22 -7.06
C THR A 250 9.14 6.79 -7.20
N ALA A 251 8.35 5.87 -7.77
CA ALA A 251 8.77 4.51 -8.03
C ALA A 251 9.88 4.45 -9.09
N ALA A 252 9.82 5.30 -10.12
CA ALA A 252 10.91 5.45 -11.10
C ALA A 252 12.22 5.84 -10.39
N ASP A 253 12.18 6.89 -9.57
CA ASP A 253 13.34 7.33 -8.79
C ASP A 253 13.89 6.21 -7.88
N TYR A 254 13.01 5.35 -7.33
CA TYR A 254 13.40 4.25 -6.45
C TYR A 254 13.98 3.06 -7.22
N LEU A 255 13.50 2.74 -8.42
CA LEU A 255 14.07 1.69 -9.27
C LEU A 255 15.53 2.03 -9.66
N ASP A 256 15.83 3.32 -9.83
CA ASP A 256 17.17 3.83 -10.13
C ASP A 256 18.05 4.04 -8.87
N ASP A 257 17.49 3.89 -7.67
CA ASP A 257 18.21 4.14 -6.43
C ASP A 257 19.23 3.02 -6.14
N ARG A 258 20.46 3.42 -5.81
CA ARG A 258 21.55 2.46 -5.56
C ARG A 258 21.28 1.51 -4.39
N ASP A 259 20.51 1.93 -3.39
CA ASP A 259 20.14 1.07 -2.26
C ASP A 259 19.07 0.04 -2.68
N TYR A 260 18.19 0.38 -3.63
CA TYR A 260 17.24 -0.57 -4.22
C TYR A 260 17.98 -1.59 -5.10
N LEU A 261 18.83 -1.12 -6.02
CA LEU A 261 19.61 -1.97 -6.92
C LEU A 261 20.48 -2.98 -6.16
N ARG A 262 21.09 -2.56 -5.04
CA ARG A 262 21.89 -3.43 -4.16
C ARG A 262 21.13 -4.62 -3.56
N ARG A 263 19.79 -4.64 -3.61
CA ARG A 263 19.00 -5.80 -3.19
C ARG A 263 19.13 -6.99 -4.15
N PHE A 264 19.60 -6.74 -5.36
CA PHE A 264 19.64 -7.70 -6.47
C PHE A 264 21.06 -7.89 -7.04
N GLU A 265 22.06 -7.29 -6.40
CA GLU A 265 23.47 -7.58 -6.67
C GLU A 265 23.89 -8.84 -5.88
N ASP A 266 24.49 -9.83 -6.55
CA ASP A 266 25.01 -11.08 -5.95
C ASP A 266 26.25 -10.84 -5.03
#